data_AF-A0A812R3C6-F1
#
_entry.id   AF-A0A812R3C6-F1
#
_cell.length_a   1.000
_cell.length_b   1.000
_cell.length_c   1.000
_cell.angle_alpha   90.00
_cell.angle_beta   90.00
_cell.angle_gamma   90.00
#
_symmetry.space_group_name_H-M   'P 1'
#
loop_
_entity.id
_entity.type
_entity.pdbx_description
1 polymer ?
#
loop_
_entity_poly.entity_id
_entity_poly.type
_entity_poly.pdbx_seq_one_letter_code
_entity_poly.pdbx_strand_id
1 'polypeptide(L)'
;MVQQSTRTLHHLTGIVCGLWMDDGNKGDEPMLEVDLLKVLSVQPDPARNEVFIINYVADSKNKVKQRLTFSRIDRARDIWVEMFTLLITMIREEKESKSLKAKR
;
A
#
# COMPACT_ATOMS: atom_id res chain seq x y z
N MET A 1 21.67 15.72 12.91
CA MET A 1 21.39 16.61 11.75
C MET A 1 20.63 15.78 10.73
N VAL A 2 19.31 15.67 10.89
CA VAL A 2 18.48 14.79 10.05
C VAL A 2 17.88 15.65 8.96
N GLN A 3 18.35 15.45 7.73
CA GLN A 3 17.77 16.07 6.53
C GLN A 3 16.28 15.71 6.48
N GLN A 4 15.44 16.70 6.76
CA GLN A 4 14.03 16.67 6.38
C GLN A 4 13.99 16.68 4.86
N SER A 5 13.91 15.50 4.26
CA SER A 5 13.67 15.35 2.83
C SER A 5 12.19 15.56 2.59
N THR A 6 11.79 16.82 2.44
CA THR A 6 10.47 17.26 1.96
C THR A 6 10.18 16.60 0.61
N ARG A 7 9.51 15.45 0.60
CA ARG A 7 9.02 14.82 -0.64
C ARG A 7 7.58 15.25 -0.89
N THR A 8 7.49 16.45 -1.44
CA THR A 8 6.52 16.90 -2.46
C THR A 8 5.25 16.04 -2.60
N LEU A 9 4.22 16.49 -1.87
CA LEU A 9 2.80 16.35 -2.21
C LEU A 9 2.54 16.94 -3.61
N HIS A 10 2.76 16.14 -4.64
CA HIS A 10 2.07 16.36 -5.89
C HIS A 10 1.20 15.13 -6.14
N HIS A 11 -0.02 15.34 -6.63
CA HIS A 11 -0.87 14.39 -7.36
C HIS A 11 -1.42 13.09 -6.70
N LEU A 12 -1.61 13.01 -5.38
CA LEU A 12 -2.38 11.90 -4.78
C LEU A 12 -3.89 12.12 -4.92
N THR A 13 -4.48 11.61 -6.01
CA THR A 13 -5.94 11.55 -6.25
C THR A 13 -6.53 10.19 -5.87
N GLY A 14 -5.85 9.43 -5.01
CA GLY A 14 -6.14 8.01 -4.71
C GLY A 14 -6.15 7.68 -3.22
N ILE A 15 -6.57 6.46 -2.91
CA ILE A 15 -6.55 5.91 -1.54
C ILE A 15 -5.14 5.39 -1.25
N VAL A 16 -4.54 5.91 -0.18
CA VAL A 16 -3.17 5.63 0.22
C VAL A 16 -3.15 4.88 1.55
N CYS A 17 -2.27 3.90 1.66
CA CYS A 17 -1.95 3.23 2.91
C CYS A 17 -0.63 3.79 3.45
N GLY A 18 -0.71 4.47 4.59
CA GLY A 18 0.47 4.94 5.34
C GLY A 18 1.03 3.84 6.23
N LEU A 19 2.36 3.81 6.38
CA LEU A 19 3.09 2.88 7.24
C LEU A 19 3.90 3.68 8.26
N TRP A 20 3.70 3.37 9.54
CA TRP A 20 4.41 3.95 10.68
C TRP A 20 5.30 2.89 11.32
N MET A 21 6.36 3.30 12.03
CA MET A 21 7.10 2.41 12.92
C MET A 21 6.36 2.29 14.25
N ASP A 22 6.41 1.08 14.82
CA ASP A 22 6.01 0.52 16.14
C ASP A 22 4.96 1.24 17.02
N ASP A 23 4.95 2.58 17.09
CA ASP A 23 4.22 3.38 18.05
C ASP A 23 3.70 4.73 17.51
N GLY A 24 3.62 4.91 16.18
CA GLY A 24 3.25 6.18 15.55
C GLY A 24 2.10 6.93 16.26
N ASN A 25 2.40 8.11 16.80
CA ASN A 25 1.40 8.91 17.51
C ASN A 25 0.38 9.44 16.51
N LYS A 26 -0.87 9.64 16.97
CA LYS A 26 -1.90 10.33 16.17
C LYS A 26 -1.39 11.72 15.79
N GLY A 27 -0.95 11.89 14.55
CA GLY A 27 -0.43 13.16 14.01
C GLY A 27 0.92 13.03 13.31
N ASP A 28 1.64 11.93 13.49
CA ASP A 28 2.92 11.70 12.82
C ASP A 28 2.73 11.36 11.33
N GLU A 29 3.61 11.87 10.47
CA GLU A 29 3.62 11.51 9.06
C GLU A 29 4.01 10.04 8.88
N PRO A 30 3.35 9.31 7.97
CA PRO A 30 3.74 7.95 7.65
C PRO A 30 5.17 7.94 7.09
N MET A 31 5.98 6.99 7.53
CA MET A 31 7.33 6.79 7.01
C MET A 31 7.32 6.34 5.56
N LEU A 32 6.27 5.64 5.16
CA LEU A 32 6.06 5.25 3.79
C LEU A 32 4.58 5.29 3.44
N GLU A 33 4.29 5.86 2.28
CA GLU A 33 2.96 5.86 1.69
C GLU A 33 2.93 4.94 0.46
N VAL A 34 1.90 4.09 0.40
CA VAL A 34 1.65 3.19 -0.72
C VAL A 34 0.28 3.48 -1.31
N ASP A 35 0.25 3.93 -2.57
CA ASP A 35 -0.99 4.04 -3.34
C ASP A 35 -1.54 2.63 -3.61
N LEU A 36 -2.72 2.33 -3.05
CA LEU A 36 -3.33 1.01 -3.13
C LEU A 36 -3.71 0.62 -4.57
N LEU A 37 -3.96 1.60 -5.45
CA LEU A 37 -4.21 1.35 -6.86
C LEU A 37 -2.95 0.93 -7.62
N LYS A 38 -1.76 1.16 -7.05
CA LYS A 38 -0.46 0.80 -7.63
C LYS A 38 0.13 -0.48 -7.04
N VAL A 39 -0.57 -1.14 -6.13
CA VAL A 39 -0.18 -2.46 -5.65
C VAL A 39 -0.30 -3.46 -6.80
N LEU A 40 0.76 -4.21 -7.07
CA LEU A 40 0.82 -5.24 -8.10
C LEU A 40 0.36 -6.59 -7.58
N SER A 41 0.79 -6.95 -6.37
CA SER A 41 0.48 -8.23 -5.76
C SER A 41 0.66 -8.19 -4.25
N VAL A 42 -0.15 -8.97 -3.54
CA VAL A 42 0.04 -9.31 -2.13
C VAL A 42 0.19 -10.83 -2.06
N GLN A 43 1.28 -11.32 -1.47
CA GLN A 43 1.61 -12.74 -1.48
C GLN A 43 2.23 -13.19 -0.17
N PRO A 44 2.02 -14.45 0.25
CA PRO A 44 2.80 -15.03 1.33
C PRO A 44 4.27 -15.17 0.92
N ASP A 45 5.19 -15.02 1.87
CA ASP A 45 6.60 -15.36 1.65
C ASP A 45 6.77 -16.89 1.72
N PRO A 46 7.28 -17.54 0.65
CA PRO A 46 7.41 -19.00 0.62
C PRO A 46 8.50 -19.53 1.56
N ALA A 47 9.48 -18.70 1.92
CA ALA A 47 10.56 -19.09 2.83
C ALA A 47 10.21 -18.83 4.29
N ARG A 48 9.22 -17.97 4.57
CA ARG A 48 8.89 -17.49 5.92
C ARG A 48 7.39 -17.56 6.19
N ASN A 49 6.99 -18.50 7.04
CA ASN A 49 5.58 -18.75 7.37
C ASN A 49 4.86 -17.56 8.03
N GLU A 50 5.62 -16.64 8.61
CA GLU A 50 5.09 -15.50 9.35
C GLU A 50 5.09 -14.20 8.56
N VAL A 51 5.57 -14.22 7.32
CA VAL A 51 5.87 -13.00 6.55
C VAL A 51 5.06 -12.95 5.27
N PHE A 52 4.48 -11.80 4.95
CA PHE A 52 3.87 -11.53 3.66
C PHE A 52 4.55 -10.37 2.95
N ILE A 53 4.34 -10.29 1.64
CA ILE A 53 5.03 -9.39 0.73
C ILE A 53 4.00 -8.57 -0.02
N ILE A 54 4.21 -7.26 -0.10
CA ILE A 54 3.47 -6.37 -0.98
C ILE A 54 4.43 -5.83 -2.04
N ASN A 55 4.14 -6.14 -3.31
CA ASN A 55 4.85 -5.54 -4.44
C ASN A 55 4.02 -4.39 -5.00
N TYR A 56 4.62 -3.23 -5.22
CA TYR A 56 3.93 -2.03 -5.71
C TYR A 56 4.81 -1.21 -6.66
N VAL A 57 4.22 -0.26 -7.36
CA VAL A 57 4.93 0.70 -8.20
C VAL A 57 4.99 2.04 -7.49
N ALA A 58 6.20 2.48 -7.11
CA ALA A 58 6.38 3.75 -6.38
C ALA A 58 6.12 4.98 -7.27
N ASP A 59 6.57 4.93 -8.53
CA ASP A 59 6.39 6.02 -9.48
C ASP A 59 5.77 5.49 -10.78
N SER A 60 4.65 6.10 -11.18
CA SER A 60 3.93 5.74 -12.40
C SER A 60 4.73 6.00 -13.67
N LYS A 61 5.65 6.97 -13.66
CA LYS A 61 6.48 7.33 -14.81
C LYS A 61 7.63 6.36 -14.99
N ASN A 62 8.31 6.02 -13.89
CA ASN A 62 9.52 5.20 -13.93
C ASN A 62 9.26 3.69 -13.75
N LYS A 63 7.99 3.30 -13.47
CA LYS A 63 7.54 1.90 -13.29
C LYS A 63 8.45 1.06 -12.39
N VAL A 64 9.12 1.71 -11.42
CA VAL A 64 10.05 1.02 -10.53
C VAL A 64 9.25 0.17 -9.56
N LYS A 65 9.42 -1.15 -9.67
CA LYS A 65 8.82 -2.11 -8.75
C LYS A 65 9.54 -2.03 -7.41
N GLN A 66 8.78 -1.89 -6.35
CA GLN A 66 9.25 -1.89 -4.97
C GLN A 66 8.60 -3.05 -4.22
N ARG A 67 9.28 -3.52 -3.18
CA ARG A 67 8.87 -4.67 -2.38
C ARG A 67 8.86 -4.29 -0.90
N LEU A 68 7.72 -4.49 -0.25
CA LEU A 68 7.57 -4.40 1.19
C LEU A 68 7.41 -5.79 1.77
N THR A 69 8.01 -6.01 2.92
CA THR A 69 8.01 -7.27 3.63
C THR A 69 7.50 -7.02 5.04
N PHE A 70 6.44 -7.72 5.43
CA PHE A 70 5.78 -7.54 6.71
C PHE A 70 5.78 -8.85 7.49
N SER A 71 6.16 -8.79 8.75
CA SER A 71 5.93 -9.89 9.69
C SER A 71 4.51 -9.78 10.27
N ARG A 72 3.85 -10.91 10.47
CA ARG A 72 2.54 -10.97 11.12
C ARG A 72 2.64 -10.50 12.58
N ILE A 73 1.61 -9.81 13.06
CA ILE A 73 1.55 -9.33 14.46
C ILE A 73 0.40 -10.01 15.21
N ASP A 74 -0.83 -9.91 14.69
CA ASP A 74 -2.07 -10.28 15.41
C ASP A 74 -2.86 -11.42 14.75
N ARG A 75 -2.74 -11.58 13.43
CA ARG A 75 -3.45 -12.58 12.61
C ARG A 75 -2.48 -13.46 11.86
N ALA A 76 -2.96 -14.61 11.36
CA ALA A 76 -2.18 -15.43 10.45
C ALA A 76 -1.82 -14.65 9.18
N ARG A 77 -0.65 -14.94 8.62
CA ARG A 77 -0.15 -14.30 7.39
C ARG A 77 -1.17 -14.35 6.25
N ASP A 78 -1.81 -15.49 6.05
CA ASP A 78 -2.72 -15.69 4.92
C ASP A 78 -3.99 -14.85 5.05
N ILE A 79 -4.44 -14.58 6.29
CA ILE A 79 -5.54 -13.64 6.57
C ILE A 79 -5.14 -12.21 6.19
N TRP A 80 -3.91 -11.79 6.49
CA TRP A 80 -3.41 -10.50 6.04
C TRP A 80 -3.37 -10.39 4.52
N VAL A 81 -2.89 -11.44 3.84
CA VAL A 81 -2.87 -11.49 2.36
C VAL A 81 -4.28 -11.36 1.79
N GLU A 82 -5.25 -12.08 2.35
CA GLU A 82 -6.65 -12.03 1.93
C GLU A 82 -7.27 -10.65 2.17
N MET A 83 -7.10 -10.08 3.36
CA MET A 83 -7.65 -8.77 3.73
C MET A 83 -7.15 -7.66 2.79
N PHE A 84 -5.85 -7.61 2.53
CA PHE A 84 -5.30 -6.63 1.60
C PHE A 84 -5.78 -6.87 0.16
N THR A 85 -5.87 -8.14 -0.26
CA THR A 85 -6.38 -8.48 -1.60
C THR A 85 -7.82 -8.03 -1.78
N LEU A 86 -8.68 -8.26 -0.78
CA LEU A 86 -10.07 -7.81 -0.77
C LEU A 86 -10.15 -6.28 -0.83
N LEU A 87 -9.41 -5.58 0.05
CA LEU A 87 -9.39 -4.12 0.10
C LEU A 87 -8.98 -3.51 -1.25
N ILE A 88 -7.89 -4.01 -1.85
CA ILE A 88 -7.41 -3.53 -3.15
C ILE A 88 -8.46 -3.77 -4.24
N THR A 89 -9.13 -4.93 -4.21
CA THR A 89 -10.19 -5.27 -5.16
C THR A 89 -11.36 -4.29 -5.05
N MET A 90 -11.87 -4.06 -3.83
CA MET A 90 -12.97 -3.12 -3.58
C MET A 90 -12.64 -1.70 -4.06
N ILE A 91 -11.42 -1.22 -3.81
CA ILE A 91 -10.98 0.12 -4.25
C ILE A 91 -10.93 0.22 -5.78
N ARG A 92 -10.50 -0.84 -6.46
CA ARG A 92 -10.46 -0.87 -7.93
C ARG A 92 -11.87 -0.88 -8.52
N GLU A 93 -12.76 -1.68 -7.97
CA GLU A 93 -14.18 -1.75 -8.38
C GLU A 93 -14.88 -0.40 -8.18
N GLU A 94 -14.63 0.28 -7.05
CA GLU A 94 -15.20 1.60 -6.79
C GLU A 94 -14.70 2.64 -7.81
N LYS A 95 -13.40 2.62 -8.14
CA LYS A 95 -12.82 3.50 -9.16
C LYS A 95 -13.42 3.24 -10.54
N GLU A 96 -13.57 1.98 -10.92
CA GLU A 96 -14.20 1.60 -12.19
C GLU A 96 -15.66 2.08 -12.24
N SER A 97 -16.42 1.84 -11.17
CA SER A 97 -17.81 2.27 -11.03
C SER A 97 -17.98 3.79 -11.16
N LYS A 98 -17.07 4.57 -10.54
CA LYS A 98 -17.05 6.03 -10.68
C LYS A 98 -16.71 6.47 -12.11
N SER A 99 -15.76 5.80 -12.76
CA SER A 99 -15.39 6.11 -14.15
C SER A 99 -16.53 5.87 -15.14
N LEU A 100 -17.36 4.85 -14.90
CA LEU A 100 -18.53 4.55 -15.72
C LEU A 100 -19.65 5.58 -15.53
N LYS A 101 -19.88 6.04 -14.30
CA LYS A 101 -20.85 7.10 -14.01
C LYS A 101 -20.44 8.45 -14.60
N ALA A 102 -19.15 8.79 -14.59
CA ALA A 102 -18.64 10.04 -15.14
C ALA A 102 -18.69 10.13 -16.68
N LYS A 103 -18.86 8.99 -17.38
CA LYS A 103 -19.00 8.92 -18.84
C LYS A 103 -20.46 8.95 -19.33
N ARG A 104 -21.43 8.90 -18.42
CA ARG A 104 -22.86 9.01 -18.70
C ARG A 104 -23.33 10.44 -18.49
#